data_AF-A0A944TQ78-F1
#
_entry.id   AF-A0A944TQ78-F1
#
_cell.length_a   1.000
_cell.length_b   1.000
_cell.length_c   1.000
_cell.angle_alpha   90.00
_cell.angle_beta   90.00
_cell.angle_gamma   90.00
#
_symmetry.space_group_name_H-M   'P 1'
#
loop_
_entity.id
_entity.type
_entity.pdbx_description
1 polymer ?
#
loop_
_entity_poly.entity_id
_entity_poly.type
_entity_poly.pdbx_seq_one_letter_code
_entity_poly.pdbx_strand_id
1 'polypeptide(L)'
;MKKLFATLILMTIPLSSLMAGQADEELNFTYQLPRTKLIISKMYVGEPVSQPRILTVTQVCKGEKKQLYKSKKCDFNQFVLVKGMLNFKIRYYDSVSGVCTSPKAETKSITYSVNCK
;
A
#
# COMPACT_ATOMS: atom_id res chain seq x y z
N MET A 1 -47.91 -46.65 -10.25
CA MET A 1 -47.10 -45.94 -11.27
C MET A 1 -46.79 -44.54 -10.73
N LYS A 2 -45.51 -44.23 -10.48
CA LYS A 2 -45.04 -42.99 -9.86
C LYS A 2 -45.09 -41.85 -10.90
N LYS A 3 -45.75 -40.73 -10.59
CA LYS A 3 -45.70 -39.50 -11.40
C LYS A 3 -44.62 -38.58 -10.81
N LEU A 4 -43.54 -38.37 -11.57
CA LEU A 4 -42.51 -37.39 -11.27
C LEU A 4 -42.99 -36.01 -11.73
N PHE A 5 -43.18 -35.09 -10.79
CA PHE A 5 -43.30 -33.67 -11.10
C PHE A 5 -41.88 -33.10 -11.17
N ALA A 6 -41.44 -32.75 -12.38
CA ALA A 6 -40.20 -32.02 -12.60
C ALA A 6 -40.48 -30.53 -12.43
N THR A 7 -40.17 -29.98 -11.25
CA THR A 7 -40.21 -28.54 -11.00
C THR A 7 -38.95 -27.93 -11.60
N LEU A 8 -39.10 -27.27 -12.76
CA LEU A 8 -38.04 -26.47 -13.36
C LEU A 8 -37.89 -25.17 -12.56
N ILE A 9 -36.92 -25.14 -11.64
CA ILE A 9 -36.56 -23.93 -10.89
C ILE A 9 -35.64 -23.10 -11.80
N LEU A 10 -36.21 -22.07 -12.42
CA LEU A 10 -35.46 -21.07 -13.16
C LEU A 10 -34.75 -20.15 -12.14
N MET A 11 -33.52 -20.50 -11.76
CA MET A 11 -32.67 -19.59 -10.98
C MET A 11 -32.21 -18.45 -11.87
N THR A 12 -32.88 -17.29 -11.73
CA THR A 12 -32.37 -16.03 -12.23
C THR A 12 -31.14 -15.65 -11.41
N ILE A 13 -29.95 -15.95 -11.95
CA ILE A 13 -28.70 -15.45 -11.39
C ILE A 13 -28.75 -13.91 -11.52
N PRO A 14 -28.70 -13.15 -10.42
CA PRO A 14 -28.65 -11.69 -10.52
C PRO A 14 -27.34 -11.29 -11.20
N LEU A 15 -27.49 -10.63 -12.36
CA LEU A 15 -26.41 -10.13 -13.22
C LEU A 15 -25.74 -8.87 -12.62
N SER A 16 -25.47 -8.85 -11.31
CA SER A 16 -25.00 -7.66 -10.58
C SER A 16 -23.61 -7.79 -9.95
N SER A 17 -22.80 -8.78 -10.33
CA SER A 17 -21.40 -8.90 -9.87
C SER A 17 -20.34 -8.48 -10.91
N LEU A 18 -20.73 -7.76 -11.97
CA LEU A 18 -19.80 -7.09 -12.91
C LEU A 18 -19.42 -5.68 -12.44
N MET A 19 -19.21 -5.51 -11.14
CA MET A 19 -18.42 -4.41 -10.59
C MET A 19 -17.36 -5.08 -9.72
N ALA A 20 -16.35 -5.65 -10.39
CA ALA A 20 -15.10 -6.00 -9.74
C ALA A 20 -14.50 -4.69 -9.22
N GLY A 21 -14.83 -4.35 -7.97
CA GLY A 21 -14.21 -3.26 -7.25
C GLY A 21 -12.71 -3.49 -7.28
N GLN A 22 -11.98 -2.54 -7.86
CA GLN A 22 -10.53 -2.51 -7.81
C GLN A 22 -10.15 -2.44 -6.33
N ALA A 23 -9.66 -3.56 -5.80
CA ALA A 23 -9.22 -3.63 -4.43
C ALA A 23 -7.87 -2.89 -4.34
N ASP A 24 -7.88 -1.68 -3.82
CA ASP A 24 -6.66 -1.03 -3.37
C ASP A 24 -6.04 -1.92 -2.27
N GLU A 25 -4.86 -2.45 -2.54
CA GLU A 25 -4.12 -3.23 -1.54
C GLU A 25 -3.37 -2.23 -0.63
N GLU A 26 -3.51 -2.38 0.68
CA GLU A 26 -2.75 -1.57 1.65
C GLU A 26 -1.81 -2.48 2.45
N LEU A 27 -0.51 -2.19 2.33
CA LEU A 27 0.51 -2.89 3.08
C LEU A 27 1.06 -1.98 4.17
N ASN A 28 0.81 -2.37 5.42
CA ASN A 28 1.10 -1.58 6.60
C ASN A 28 2.21 -2.21 7.45
N PHE A 29 3.30 -1.49 7.63
CA PHE A 29 4.33 -1.84 8.62
C PHE A 29 4.23 -0.92 9.83
N THR A 30 4.13 -1.51 11.02
CA THR A 30 4.24 -0.78 12.27
C THR A 30 5.53 -1.15 12.97
N TYR A 31 6.35 -0.15 13.26
CA TYR A 31 7.55 -0.29 14.08
C TYR A 31 7.33 0.37 15.43
N GLN A 32 7.32 -0.45 16.48
CA GLN A 32 7.22 0.01 17.86
C GLN A 32 8.63 0.34 18.38
N LEU A 33 8.83 1.57 18.82
CA LEU A 33 10.08 2.08 19.36
C LEU A 33 9.84 2.58 20.79
N PRO A 34 10.90 2.82 21.59
CA PRO A 34 10.73 3.40 22.91
C PRO A 34 10.00 4.73 22.80
N ARG A 35 8.82 4.87 23.43
CA ARG A 35 8.00 6.10 23.48
C ARG A 35 7.49 6.64 22.14
N THR A 36 7.78 6.00 21.01
CA THR A 36 7.27 6.39 19.69
C THR A 36 6.87 5.18 18.84
N LYS A 37 5.99 5.39 17.87
CA LYS A 37 5.62 4.38 16.88
C LYS A 37 5.78 4.97 15.49
N LEU A 38 6.37 4.21 14.57
CA LEU A 38 6.36 4.55 13.15
C LEU A 38 5.35 3.66 12.44
N ILE A 39 4.50 4.28 11.65
CA ILE A 39 3.54 3.62 10.76
C ILE A 39 3.99 3.93 9.33
N ILE A 40 4.30 2.90 8.57
CA ILE A 40 4.67 2.99 7.17
C ILE A 40 3.55 2.30 6.39
N SER A 41 2.71 3.11 5.74
CA SER A 41 1.62 2.62 4.89
C SER A 41 2.03 2.75 3.44
N LYS A 42 2.00 1.62 2.72
CA LYS A 42 2.22 1.54 1.28
C LYS A 42 0.92 1.10 0.64
N MET A 43 0.30 1.99 -0.12
CA MET A 43 -0.97 1.74 -0.79
C MET A 43 -0.74 1.54 -2.28
N TYR A 44 -1.32 0.47 -2.82
CA TYR A 44 -1.40 0.17 -4.25
C TYR A 44 -2.73 0.74 -4.74
N VAL A 45 -2.66 1.73 -5.64
CA VAL A 45 -3.85 2.38 -6.18
C VAL A 45 -4.22 1.69 -7.50
N GLY A 46 -5.09 0.68 -7.44
CA GLY A 46 -5.53 -0.15 -8.57
C GLY A 46 -4.51 -1.18 -9.12
N GLU A 47 -5.00 -2.09 -9.97
CA GLU A 47 -4.18 -2.87 -10.93
C GLU A 47 -4.00 -2.04 -12.21
N PRO A 48 -2.81 -1.97 -12.87
CA PRO A 48 -1.69 -2.93 -12.92
C PRO A 48 -0.37 -2.38 -12.33
N VAL A 49 0.77 -3.06 -12.57
CA VAL A 49 2.16 -2.66 -12.18
C VAL A 49 2.55 -1.24 -12.61
N SER A 50 1.85 -0.67 -13.59
CA SER A 50 2.01 0.70 -14.08
C SER A 50 1.37 1.76 -13.19
N GLN A 51 0.50 1.40 -12.24
CA GLN A 51 -0.11 2.37 -11.33
C GLN A 51 0.82 2.79 -10.19
N PRO A 52 0.80 4.07 -9.79
CA PRO A 52 1.75 4.55 -8.81
C PRO A 52 1.34 4.18 -7.40
N ARG A 53 2.34 3.80 -6.62
CA ARG A 53 2.22 3.45 -5.22
C ARG A 53 2.31 4.72 -4.39
N ILE A 54 1.55 4.78 -3.29
CA ILE A 54 1.60 5.87 -2.34
C ILE A 54 2.29 5.36 -1.08
N LEU A 55 3.36 6.03 -0.67
CA LEU A 55 4.01 5.79 0.63
C LEU A 55 3.65 6.93 1.56
N THR A 56 3.12 6.59 2.73
CA THR A 56 2.94 7.50 3.85
C THR A 56 3.74 6.98 5.04
N VAL A 57 4.59 7.83 5.62
CA VAL A 57 5.26 7.54 6.88
C VAL A 57 4.76 8.49 7.95
N THR A 58 4.18 7.92 8.99
CA THR A 58 3.59 8.64 10.12
C THR A 58 4.32 8.25 11.40
N GLN A 59 4.76 9.25 12.15
CA GLN A 59 5.24 9.08 13.51
C GLN A 59 4.08 9.30 14.49
N VAL A 60 3.98 8.45 15.49
CA VAL A 60 3.04 8.60 16.60
C VAL A 60 3.83 8.82 17.89
N CYS A 61 3.52 9.91 18.58
CA CYS A 61 4.13 10.32 19.84
C CYS A 61 3.03 10.60 20.86
N LYS A 62 2.95 9.81 21.94
CA LYS A 62 1.93 9.99 22.99
C LYS A 62 0.49 10.13 22.45
N GLY A 63 0.17 9.43 21.36
CA GLY A 63 -1.14 9.51 20.67
C GLY A 63 -1.22 10.53 19.54
N GLU A 64 -0.31 11.51 19.48
CA GLU A 64 -0.26 12.51 18.42
C GLU A 64 0.39 11.95 17.15
N LYS A 65 -0.28 12.14 16.00
CA LYS A 65 0.21 11.69 14.70
C LYS A 65 0.89 12.84 13.95
N LYS A 66 2.11 12.61 13.47
CA LYS A 66 2.87 13.52 12.61
C LYS A 66 3.24 12.81 11.31
N GLN A 67 2.77 13.31 10.17
CA GLN A 67 3.21 12.81 8.87
C GLN A 67 4.65 13.28 8.60
N LEU A 68 5.59 12.33 8.52
CA LEU A 68 6.99 12.61 8.22
C LEU A 68 7.26 12.62 6.71
N TYR A 69 6.50 11.81 5.96
CA TYR A 69 6.69 11.66 4.52
C TYR A 69 5.38 11.25 3.85
N LYS A 70 5.11 11.81 2.66
CA LYS A 70 4.07 11.34 1.76
C LYS A 70 4.51 11.56 0.33
N SER A 71 4.52 10.50 -0.48
CA SER A 71 4.84 10.62 -1.90
C SER A 71 4.17 9.54 -2.73
N LYS A 72 3.95 9.87 -4.01
CA LYS A 72 3.44 8.96 -5.04
C LYS A 72 4.57 8.67 -6.02
N LYS A 73 5.00 7.41 -6.11
CA LYS A 73 6.11 6.96 -6.96
C LYS A 73 5.82 5.58 -7.54
N CYS A 74 6.72 5.12 -8.38
CA CYS A 74 6.64 3.79 -8.98
C CYS A 74 6.64 2.70 -7.91
N ASP A 75 7.66 2.70 -7.04
CA ASP A 75 7.76 1.77 -5.93
C ASP A 75 8.54 2.34 -4.77
N PHE A 76 8.34 1.70 -3.62
CA PHE A 76 9.09 1.89 -2.39
C PHE A 76 9.45 0.53 -1.79
N ASN A 77 10.73 0.32 -1.51
CA ASN A 77 11.23 -0.93 -0.93
C ASN A 77 12.49 -0.71 -0.08
N GLN A 78 13.02 -1.81 0.48
CA GLN A 78 14.25 -1.82 1.30
C GLN A 78 14.17 -0.84 2.49
N PHE A 79 13.10 -0.94 3.27
CA PHE A 79 12.94 -0.15 4.49
C PHE A 79 13.93 -0.62 5.56
N VAL A 80 14.78 0.29 6.04
CA VAL A 80 15.77 0.02 7.08
C VAL A 80 15.72 1.13 8.13
N LEU A 81 15.55 0.75 9.38
CA LEU A 81 15.59 1.65 10.53
C LEU A 81 16.99 1.66 11.15
N VAL A 82 17.61 2.84 11.23
CA VAL A 82 18.91 3.02 11.88
C VAL A 82 18.91 4.31 12.67
N LYS A 83 19.11 4.21 14.00
CA LYS A 83 19.43 5.35 14.89
C LYS A 83 18.59 6.63 14.64
N GLY A 84 17.26 6.53 14.65
CA GLY A 84 16.40 7.72 14.47
C GLY A 84 16.16 8.12 13.01
N MET A 85 16.61 7.30 12.06
CA MET A 85 16.36 7.48 10.63
C MET A 85 15.68 6.25 10.03
N LEU A 86 14.70 6.50 9.16
CA LEU A 86 14.14 5.50 8.26
C LEU A 86 14.73 5.74 6.87
N ASN A 87 15.43 4.73 6.36
CA ASN A 87 15.95 4.72 5.01
C ASN A 87 15.09 3.79 4.14
N PHE A 88 14.84 4.18 2.91
CA PHE A 88 14.14 3.35 1.93
C PHE A 88 14.57 3.73 0.51
N LYS A 89 14.38 2.81 -0.44
CA LYS A 89 14.60 3.09 -1.85
C LYS A 89 13.30 3.47 -2.54
N ILE A 90 13.39 4.52 -3.34
CA ILE A 90 12.36 4.98 -4.26
C ILE A 90 12.74 4.46 -5.65
N ARG A 91 11.79 3.80 -6.32
CA ARG A 91 11.92 3.46 -7.74
C ARG A 91 11.10 4.42 -8.58
N TYR A 92 11.55 4.66 -9.80
CA TYR A 92 10.90 5.54 -10.77
C TYR A 92 10.36 4.72 -11.94
N TYR A 93 9.39 5.30 -12.66
CA TYR A 93 8.95 4.74 -13.93
C TYR A 93 10.03 4.90 -14.96
N ASP A 94 10.14 3.92 -15.84
CA ASP A 94 10.90 4.09 -17.05
C ASP A 94 10.23 5.15 -17.93
N SER A 95 10.97 6.17 -18.35
CA SER A 95 10.38 7.33 -19.03
C SER A 95 9.89 7.02 -20.44
N VAL A 96 10.32 5.91 -21.03
CA VAL A 96 9.94 5.49 -22.39
C VAL A 96 8.74 4.57 -22.34
N SER A 97 8.82 3.50 -21.55
CA SER A 97 7.80 2.45 -21.48
C SER A 97 6.67 2.75 -20.48
N GLY A 98 6.89 3.67 -19.52
CA GLY A 98 5.93 3.91 -18.44
C GLY A 98 5.78 2.74 -17.47
N VAL A 99 6.64 1.71 -17.58
CA VAL A 99 6.60 0.51 -16.75
C VAL A 99 7.46 0.70 -15.50
N CYS A 100 7.07 0.04 -14.40
CA CYS A 100 7.80 0.09 -13.15
C CYS A 100 9.07 -0.77 -13.10
N THR A 101 9.96 -0.53 -14.05
CA THR A 101 11.18 -1.31 -14.30
C THR A 101 12.43 -0.43 -14.43
N SER A 102 12.32 0.90 -14.28
CA SER A 102 13.47 1.79 -14.45
C SER A 102 14.66 1.35 -13.60
N PRO A 103 15.90 1.38 -14.14
CA PRO A 103 17.09 1.20 -13.35
C PRO A 103 17.31 2.37 -12.36
N LYS A 104 16.60 3.49 -12.55
CA LYS A 104 16.72 4.66 -11.68
C LYS A 104 16.09 4.36 -10.32
N ALA A 105 16.94 4.35 -9.30
CA ALA A 105 16.55 4.30 -7.90
C ALA A 105 17.23 5.41 -7.11
N GLU A 106 16.54 5.94 -6.11
CA GLU A 106 17.07 6.91 -5.17
C GLU A 106 16.92 6.35 -3.76
N THR A 107 17.92 6.55 -2.91
CA THR A 107 17.78 6.27 -1.48
C THR A 107 17.30 7.52 -0.78
N LYS A 108 16.18 7.41 -0.05
CA LYS A 108 15.64 8.49 0.78
C LYS A 108 15.85 8.14 2.24
N SER A 109 16.30 9.14 3.01
CA SER A 109 16.35 9.10 4.47
C SER A 109 15.39 10.12 5.04
N ILE A 110 14.62 9.72 6.05
CA ILE A 110 13.78 10.61 6.84
C ILE A 110 14.10 10.44 8.33
N THR A 111 14.21 11.57 9.03
CA THR A 111 14.47 11.59 10.47
C THR A 111 13.15 11.48 11.25
N TYR A 112 13.16 10.68 12.30
CA TYR A 112 12.07 10.59 13.27
C TYR A 112 12.61 10.78 14.69
N SER A 113 11.78 11.31 15.59
CA SER A 113 12.19 11.52 16.98
C SER A 113 12.05 10.23 17.77
N VAL A 114 13.15 9.65 18.27
CA VAL A 114 13.07 8.44 19.09
C VAL A 114 12.37 8.71 20.43
N ASN A 115 12.51 9.91 20.98
CA ASN A 115 12.11 10.18 22.37
C ASN A 115 10.85 11.05 22.51
N CYS A 116 10.25 11.51 21.39
CA CYS A 116 9.07 12.37 21.42
C CYS A 116 9.20 13.52 22.44
N LYS A 117 10.36 14.18 22.42
CA LYS A 117 10.59 15.43 23.14
C LYS A 117 10.00 16.59 22.35
#